data_AF-A0A6J1NXS0-F1
#
_entry.id   AF-A0A6J1NXS0-F1
#
_cell.length_a   1.000
_cell.length_b   1.000
_cell.length_c   1.000
_cell.angle_alpha   90.00
_cell.angle_beta   90.00
_cell.angle_gamma   90.00
#
_symmetry.space_group_name_H-M   'P 1'
#
loop_
_entity.id
_entity.type
_entity.pdbx_description
1 polymer ?
#
loop_
_entity_poly.entity_id
_entity_poly.type
_entity_poly.pdbx_seq_one_letter_code
_entity_poly.pdbx_strand_id
1 'polypeptide(L)'
;MTTISQCIRDELSGFIPNFNDYRQLSLSVAAGGTHVFIDFAISDSGYFKPYLNGDAKASLKFWQSKYQWLPTWTAPSLEIDYVKVVAL
;
A
#
# COMPACT_ATOMS: atom_id res chain seq x y z
N MET A 1 18.73 -7.70 17.59
CA MET A 1 17.25 -7.68 17.63
C MET A 1 16.85 -6.24 17.82
N THR A 2 16.71 -5.48 16.72
CA THR A 2 16.49 -4.03 16.79
C THR A 2 15.01 -3.76 17.01
N THR A 3 14.69 -2.90 17.97
CA THR A 3 13.31 -2.61 18.37
C THR A 3 12.57 -1.84 17.28
N ILE A 4 11.25 -2.03 17.21
CA ILE A 4 10.31 -1.41 16.25
C ILE A 4 10.50 0.13 16.15
N SER A 5 10.96 0.78 17.22
CA SER A 5 11.27 2.21 17.25
C SER A 5 12.39 2.65 16.29
N GLN A 6 13.24 1.73 15.81
CA GLN A 6 14.30 2.04 14.85
C GLN A 6 13.74 2.24 13.44
N CYS A 7 12.79 1.39 12.99
CA CYS A 7 12.19 1.51 11.65
C CYS A 7 11.49 2.85 11.40
N ILE A 8 10.93 3.48 12.44
CA ILE A 8 10.19 4.74 12.30
C ILE A 8 11.13 5.95 12.16
N ARG A 9 12.36 5.89 12.71
CA ARG A 9 13.34 6.98 12.58
C ARG A 9 13.93 7.10 11.17
N ASP A 10 14.03 5.98 10.46
CA ASP A 10 14.63 5.92 9.14
C ASP A 10 13.74 6.61 8.08
N GLU A 11 12.42 6.67 8.28
CA GLU A 11 11.49 7.32 7.33
C GLU A 11 11.59 8.87 7.34
N LEU A 12 12.03 9.47 8.45
CA LEU A 12 12.01 10.93 8.66
C LEU A 12 13.36 11.63 8.40
N SER A 13 14.43 10.88 8.15
CA SER A 13 15.80 11.42 8.13
C SER A 13 16.59 11.02 6.88
N GLY A 14 16.07 11.37 5.69
CA GLY A 14 16.86 11.32 4.45
C GLY A 14 17.63 10.01 4.27
N PHE A 15 16.91 8.89 4.42
CA PHE A 15 17.47 7.54 4.37
C PHE A 15 18.32 7.35 3.11
N ILE A 16 19.64 7.26 3.29
CA ILE A 16 20.56 6.74 2.28
C ILE A 16 20.75 5.26 2.64
N PRO A 17 20.10 4.33 1.93
CA PRO A 17 20.23 2.91 2.22
C PRO A 17 21.71 2.48 2.16
N ASN A 18 22.26 1.98 3.26
CA ASN A 18 23.55 1.29 3.26
C ASN A 18 23.35 -0.12 2.69
N PHE A 19 24.32 -0.61 1.93
CA PHE A 19 24.29 -1.98 1.40
C PHE A 19 24.13 -3.05 2.50
N ASN A 20 24.63 -2.79 3.71
CA ASN A 20 24.55 -3.70 4.85
C ASN A 20 23.21 -3.64 5.62
N ASP A 21 22.27 -2.82 5.18
CA ASP A 21 20.96 -2.73 5.83
C ASP A 21 20.07 -3.92 5.44
N TYR A 22 19.26 -4.38 6.39
CA TYR A 22 18.25 -5.40 6.13
C TYR A 22 17.26 -4.89 5.08
N ARG A 23 17.07 -5.68 4.01
CA ARG A 23 16.03 -5.43 3.00
C ARG A 23 14.88 -6.41 3.23
N GLN A 24 13.67 -5.88 3.20
CA GLN A 24 12.46 -6.68 3.32
C GLN A 24 11.76 -6.72 1.96
N LEU A 25 11.44 -7.93 1.49
CA LEU A 25 10.49 -8.12 0.41
C LEU A 25 9.10 -8.29 1.02
N SER A 26 8.18 -7.39 0.70
CA SER A 26 6.78 -7.48 1.13
C SER A 26 5.89 -7.62 -0.10
N LEU A 27 5.06 -8.66 -0.12
CA LEU A 27 4.10 -8.93 -1.18
C LEU A 27 2.72 -8.96 -0.53
N SER A 28 1.84 -8.08 -0.98
CA SER A 28 0.51 -7.94 -0.40
C SER A 28 -0.49 -7.50 -1.44
N VAL A 29 -1.75 -7.83 -1.18
CA VAL A 29 -2.91 -7.33 -1.93
C VAL A 29 -3.71 -6.46 -0.97
N ALA A 30 -3.95 -5.22 -1.38
CA ALA A 30 -4.62 -4.22 -0.56
C ALA A 30 -5.70 -3.51 -1.37
N ALA A 31 -6.80 -3.17 -0.70
CA ALA A 31 -7.84 -2.31 -1.23
C ALA A 31 -7.84 -0.99 -0.45
N GLY A 32 -7.83 0.12 -1.17
CA GLY A 32 -7.77 1.44 -0.57
C GLY A 32 -6.40 1.79 0.01
N GLY A 33 -6.35 2.90 0.73
CA GLY A 33 -5.12 3.51 1.22
C GLY A 33 -5.05 4.99 0.86
N THR A 34 -4.46 5.79 1.75
CA THR A 34 -4.45 7.26 1.68
C THR A 34 -3.25 7.84 0.95
N HIS A 35 -2.33 6.99 0.48
CA HIS A 35 -1.11 7.37 -0.21
C HIS A 35 -0.71 6.40 -1.34
N VAL A 36 -1.44 5.28 -1.49
CA VAL A 36 -1.07 4.20 -2.43
C VAL A 36 -1.57 4.48 -3.85
N PHE A 37 -2.70 5.17 -3.97
CA PHE A 37 -3.35 5.46 -5.25
C PHE A 37 -3.38 6.97 -5.51
N ILE A 38 -3.13 7.39 -6.76
CA ILE A 38 -3.22 8.79 -7.16
C ILE A 38 -4.64 9.34 -6.93
N ASP A 39 -4.75 10.64 -6.74
CA ASP A 39 -6.05 11.29 -6.61
C ASP A 39 -6.82 11.24 -7.92
N PHE A 40 -8.15 11.10 -7.80
CA PHE A 40 -9.07 10.94 -8.93
C PHE A 40 -8.81 9.69 -9.79
N ALA A 41 -8.08 8.69 -9.29
CA ALA A 41 -7.99 7.39 -9.94
C ALA A 41 -9.39 6.83 -10.24
N ILE A 42 -9.56 6.21 -11.41
CA ILE A 42 -10.81 5.60 -11.85
C ILE A 42 -10.66 4.09 -11.76
N SER A 43 -11.60 3.42 -11.09
CA SER A 43 -11.67 1.96 -11.04
C SER A 43 -12.12 1.38 -12.38
N ASP A 44 -11.90 0.08 -12.61
CA ASP A 44 -12.39 -0.62 -13.80
C ASP A 44 -13.93 -0.57 -13.93
N SER A 45 -14.62 -0.39 -12.81
CA SER A 45 -16.07 -0.16 -12.74
C SER A 45 -16.51 1.29 -13.03
N GLY A 46 -15.57 2.19 -13.34
CA GLY A 46 -15.83 3.58 -13.73
C GLY A 46 -16.03 4.54 -12.56
N TYR A 47 -15.79 4.13 -11.31
CA TYR A 47 -15.94 4.99 -10.14
C TYR A 47 -14.63 5.72 -9.83
N PHE A 48 -14.73 7.02 -9.53
CA PHE A 48 -13.60 7.78 -9.02
C PHE A 48 -13.26 7.36 -7.59
N LYS A 49 -11.97 7.42 -7.24
CA LYS A 49 -11.48 7.33 -5.87
C LYS A 49 -12.25 8.34 -4.99
N PRO A 50 -12.92 7.89 -3.92
CA PRO A 50 -13.89 8.70 -3.18
C PRO A 50 -13.26 9.68 -2.18
N TYR A 51 -11.94 9.73 -2.10
CA TYR A 51 -11.18 10.57 -1.18
C TYR A 51 -9.85 11.02 -1.81
N LEU A 52 -9.30 12.10 -1.28
CA LEU A 52 -7.99 12.63 -1.68
C LEU A 52 -6.88 12.11 -0.77
N ASN A 53 -5.65 12.07 -1.27
CA ASN A 53 -4.47 11.79 -0.50
C ASN A 53 -4.27 12.91 0.54
N GLY A 54 -4.07 12.53 1.80
CA GLY A 54 -3.93 13.49 2.91
C GLY A 54 -5.24 14.04 3.48
N ASP A 55 -6.41 13.61 2.98
CA ASP A 55 -7.70 13.97 3.60
C ASP A 55 -7.83 13.33 4.99
N ALA A 56 -8.08 14.15 6.01
CA ALA A 56 -8.27 13.71 7.40
C ALA A 56 -9.41 12.68 7.57
N LYS A 57 -10.37 12.65 6.63
CA LYS A 57 -11.51 11.72 6.62
C LYS A 57 -11.40 10.66 5.52
N ALA A 58 -10.23 10.46 4.91
CA ALA A 58 -10.04 9.51 3.82
C ALA A 58 -10.54 8.10 4.16
N SER A 59 -10.17 7.56 5.33
CA SER A 59 -10.63 6.24 5.78
C SER A 59 -12.15 6.17 5.96
N LEU A 60 -12.77 7.23 6.49
CA LEU A 60 -14.24 7.28 6.63
C LEU A 60 -14.91 7.27 5.25
N LYS A 61 -14.45 8.11 4.33
CA LYS A 61 -14.98 8.20 2.96
C LYS A 61 -14.83 6.87 2.21
N PHE A 62 -13.66 6.22 2.33
CA PHE A 62 -13.42 4.89 1.80
C PHE A 62 -14.48 3.88 2.26
N TRP A 63 -14.76 3.81 3.57
CA TRP A 63 -15.76 2.89 4.11
C TRP A 63 -17.20 3.27 3.74
N GLN A 64 -17.53 4.56 3.67
CA GLN A 64 -18.85 5.01 3.22
C GLN A 64 -19.12 4.62 1.76
N SER A 65 -18.08 4.62 0.93
CA SER A 65 -18.14 4.17 -0.47
C SER A 65 -18.03 2.65 -0.66
N LYS A 66 -18.14 1.84 0.39
CA LYS A 66 -17.98 0.37 0.33
C LYS A 66 -18.76 -0.30 -0.80
N TYR A 67 -19.99 0.15 -1.06
CA TYR A 67 -20.82 -0.44 -2.11
C TYR A 67 -20.29 -0.22 -3.54
N GLN A 68 -19.39 0.74 -3.75
CA GLN A 68 -18.79 1.02 -5.06
C GLN A 68 -17.57 0.14 -5.35
N TRP A 69 -16.72 -0.10 -4.34
CA TRP A 69 -15.46 -0.84 -4.51
C TRP A 69 -15.51 -2.28 -4.01
N LEU A 70 -16.39 -2.63 -3.07
CA LEU A 70 -16.48 -4.01 -2.57
C LEU A 70 -16.91 -5.00 -3.67
N PRO A 71 -17.87 -4.68 -4.56
CA PRO A 71 -18.25 -5.60 -5.63
C PRO A 71 -17.14 -5.85 -6.66
N THR A 72 -16.16 -4.94 -6.78
CA THR A 72 -14.97 -5.17 -7.62
C THR A 72 -13.93 -6.04 -6.92
N TRP A 73 -14.14 -6.38 -5.66
CA TRP A 73 -13.21 -7.15 -4.82
C TRP A 73 -13.77 -8.54 -4.47
N THR A 74 -14.25 -9.27 -5.49
CA THR A 74 -14.95 -10.56 -5.33
C THR A 74 -14.02 -11.76 -5.19
N ALA A 75 -12.89 -11.76 -5.90
CA ALA A 75 -11.88 -12.82 -5.85
C ALA A 75 -10.45 -12.25 -5.95
N PRO A 76 -10.02 -11.41 -5.00
CA PRO A 76 -8.64 -10.94 -4.99
C PRO A 76 -7.69 -12.11 -4.73
N SER A 77 -6.88 -12.51 -5.71
CA SER A 77 -5.83 -13.51 -5.52
C SER A 77 -4.44 -12.90 -5.74
N LEU A 78 -3.52 -13.22 -4.83
CA LEU A 78 -2.09 -12.99 -5.00
C LEU A 78 -1.45 -14.35 -5.26
N GLU A 79 -1.31 -14.72 -6.52
CA GLU A 79 -0.74 -16.01 -6.91
C GLU A 79 0.73 -15.82 -7.26
N ILE A 80 1.61 -16.42 -6.46
CA ILE A 80 3.06 -16.33 -6.62
C ILE A 80 3.58 -17.74 -6.87
N ASP A 81 4.06 -17.98 -8.09
CA ASP A 81 4.64 -19.28 -8.47
C ASP A 81 6.02 -19.50 -7.83
N TYR A 82 6.93 -18.54 -7.95
CA TYR A 82 8.18 -18.56 -7.19
C TYR A 82 8.79 -17.16 -7.03
N VAL A 83 9.62 -17.02 -5.98
CA VAL A 83 10.48 -15.85 -5.78
C VAL A 83 11.93 -16.36 -5.71
N LYS A 84 12.77 -15.92 -6.65
CA LYS A 84 14.19 -16.23 -6.67
C LYS A 84 14.99 -14.95 -6.42
N VAL A 85 15.68 -14.90 -5.28
CA VAL A 85 16.63 -13.83 -4.93
C VAL A 85 18.03 -14.39 -5.08
N VAL A 86 18.83 -13.82 -5.97
CA VAL A 86 20.23 -14.21 -6.19
C VAL A 86 21.14 -13.00 -5.99
N ALA A 87 22.32 -13.25 -5.43
CA ALA A 87 23.42 -12.31 -5.32
C ALA A 87 24.67 -12.94 -5.96
N LEU A 88 25.63 -12.10 -6.35
CA LEU A 88 26.91 -12.50 -6.95
C LEU A 88 27.90 -12.99 -5.90
#